data_AF-A0A1Q4X569-F1
#
_entry.id   AF-A0A1Q4X569-F1
#
_cell.length_a   1.000
_cell.length_b   1.000
_cell.length_c   1.000
_cell.angle_alpha   90.00
_cell.angle_beta   90.00
_cell.angle_gamma   90.00
#
_symmetry.space_group_name_H-M   'P 1'
#
loop_
_entity.id
_entity.type
_entity.pdbx_description
1 polymer ?
#
loop_
_entity_poly.entity_id
_entity_poly.type
_entity_poly.pdbx_seq_one_letter_code
_entity_poly.pdbx_strand_id
1 'polypeptide(L)'
;MLGMEGSVAHRNESAEHSGDRSLHFDPFTLRVDLDFGVFIPDANILLDLYRLPPHHRAELSDALWTVVDRLWVPHQAMSEVLNVRPGVMETFRREIGNRSRAVAADYDKLEFLVRRDMREWRIDKPDADHVILSLRAAKLHYQQIADSRGNEVPAQAEQKMIADVTKEIDRLTTERVGAPPEEQERARWIKDSQRRVVDRRPPTAADRGKREPIRHNDCLIWHQMLKFAREHGRGRPIVLITRDLKEDGWVEYRDRRPSGAHPLLVEEMHAAAGSRFVVITAQHLLSYVHEQRTTLWRGDRGWGPDADQGTLRPIRSLLPWNE
;
A
#
# COMPACT_ATOMS: atom_id res chain seq x y z
N MET A 1 -35.93 12.00 -53.38
CA MET A 1 -36.78 11.21 -52.47
C MET A 1 -35.89 10.31 -51.65
N LEU A 2 -35.95 10.52 -50.34
CA LEU A 2 -35.69 9.55 -49.26
C LEU A 2 -34.31 8.87 -49.20
N GLY A 3 -33.44 9.42 -48.35
CA GLY A 3 -32.36 8.70 -47.69
C GLY A 3 -32.37 9.08 -46.21
N MET A 4 -32.70 8.12 -45.35
CA MET A 4 -32.99 8.29 -43.92
C MET A 4 -31.75 8.68 -43.12
N GLU A 5 -31.84 9.76 -42.35
CA GLU A 5 -30.94 10.05 -41.23
C GLU A 5 -31.34 9.18 -40.03
N GLY A 6 -30.49 8.19 -39.73
CA GLY A 6 -30.58 7.37 -38.53
C GLY A 6 -29.76 7.97 -37.39
N SER A 7 -30.47 8.63 -36.48
CA SER A 7 -30.01 9.08 -35.17
C SER A 7 -29.46 7.92 -34.32
N VAL A 8 -28.22 8.04 -33.85
CA VAL A 8 -27.80 7.39 -32.59
C VAL A 8 -27.06 8.42 -31.74
N ALA A 9 -27.76 8.86 -30.70
CA ALA A 9 -27.24 9.72 -29.66
C ALA A 9 -26.13 9.01 -28.88
N HIS A 10 -24.91 9.52 -28.97
CA HIS A 10 -23.89 9.26 -27.95
C HIS A 10 -24.26 10.01 -26.69
N ARG A 11 -24.92 9.33 -25.75
CA ARG A 11 -25.03 9.81 -24.38
C ARG A 11 -23.65 9.72 -23.73
N ASN A 12 -23.10 10.90 -23.50
CA ASN A 12 -21.95 11.15 -22.67
C ASN A 12 -22.46 11.19 -21.23
N GLU A 13 -22.42 10.05 -20.53
CA GLU A 13 -22.58 10.00 -19.08
C GLU A 13 -21.19 9.87 -18.45
N SER A 14 -20.61 11.04 -18.21
CA SER A 14 -19.40 11.23 -17.43
C SER A 14 -19.76 11.34 -15.94
N ALA A 15 -18.86 10.78 -15.13
CA ALA A 15 -18.59 11.12 -13.74
C ALA A 15 -19.46 10.47 -12.65
N GLU A 16 -19.14 9.21 -12.32
CA GLU A 16 -19.26 8.72 -10.95
C GLU A 16 -18.03 7.91 -10.53
N HIS A 17 -17.44 8.36 -9.42
CA HIS A 17 -16.48 7.70 -8.52
C HIS A 17 -15.17 7.15 -9.13
N SER A 18 -14.10 7.93 -8.96
CA SER A 18 -12.71 7.47 -9.03
C SER A 18 -12.39 6.52 -7.87
N GLY A 19 -12.94 5.31 -7.92
CA GLY A 19 -12.48 4.19 -7.11
C GLY A 19 -11.16 3.67 -7.66
N ASP A 20 -10.14 3.62 -6.82
CA ASP A 20 -8.88 2.94 -7.07
C ASP A 20 -9.16 1.48 -7.50
N ARG A 21 -9.03 1.20 -8.80
CA ARG A 21 -9.21 -0.14 -9.39
C ARG A 21 -7.94 -0.99 -9.24
N SER A 22 -7.20 -0.81 -8.15
CA SER A 22 -5.97 -1.57 -7.96
C SER A 22 -6.31 -3.01 -7.58
N LEU A 23 -5.78 -3.95 -8.35
CA LEU A 23 -6.00 -5.41 -8.29
C LEU A 23 -7.38 -5.85 -8.81
N HIS A 24 -7.39 -6.37 -10.05
CA HIS A 24 -8.53 -7.09 -10.63
C HIS A 24 -8.78 -8.41 -9.88
N PHE A 25 -9.32 -8.34 -8.67
CA PHE A 25 -10.02 -9.44 -8.05
C PHE A 25 -11.52 -9.27 -8.28
N ASP A 26 -12.23 -10.38 -8.40
CA ASP A 26 -13.65 -10.37 -8.05
C ASP A 26 -13.77 -9.90 -6.59
N PRO A 27 -14.41 -8.75 -6.31
CA PRO A 27 -14.46 -8.17 -4.96
C PRO A 27 -15.02 -9.15 -3.91
N PHE A 28 -15.94 -10.04 -4.32
CA PHE A 28 -16.48 -11.06 -3.43
C PHE A 28 -15.43 -12.10 -3.05
N THR A 29 -14.66 -12.59 -4.02
CA THR A 29 -13.58 -13.54 -3.78
C THR A 29 -12.48 -12.95 -2.89
N LEU A 30 -12.08 -11.70 -3.14
CA LEU A 30 -11.10 -11.00 -2.30
C LEU A 30 -11.61 -10.83 -0.88
N ARG A 31 -12.88 -10.44 -0.69
CA ARG A 31 -13.44 -10.28 0.65
C ARG A 31 -13.38 -11.59 1.45
N VAL A 32 -13.77 -12.70 0.84
CA VAL A 32 -13.68 -14.03 1.47
C VAL A 32 -12.22 -14.36 1.81
N ASP A 33 -11.28 -14.04 0.92
CA ASP A 33 -9.85 -14.22 1.22
C ASP A 33 -9.41 -13.44 2.46
N LEU A 34 -9.82 -12.18 2.56
CA LEU A 34 -9.45 -11.30 3.67
C LEU A 34 -10.16 -11.67 4.98
N ASP A 35 -11.35 -12.27 4.94
CA ASP A 35 -12.10 -12.69 6.13
C ASP A 35 -11.48 -13.91 6.83
N PHE A 36 -10.86 -14.82 6.07
CA PHE A 36 -10.28 -16.05 6.62
C PHE A 36 -8.73 -16.11 6.57
N GLY A 37 -8.11 -15.16 5.87
CA GLY A 37 -6.68 -15.13 5.61
C GLY A 37 -5.79 -14.85 6.82
N VAL A 38 -4.52 -15.16 6.67
CA VAL A 38 -3.41 -14.69 7.51
C VAL A 38 -2.75 -13.50 6.82
N PHE A 39 -2.61 -12.39 7.54
CA PHE A 39 -2.00 -11.17 7.05
C PHE A 39 -0.51 -11.14 7.35
N ILE A 40 0.27 -10.84 6.32
CA ILE A 40 1.72 -10.83 6.34
C ILE A 40 2.18 -9.44 5.92
N PRO A 41 2.46 -8.52 6.86
CA PRO A 41 3.02 -7.22 6.50
C PRO A 41 4.47 -7.39 6.05
N ASP A 42 4.78 -6.81 4.90
CA ASP A 42 6.16 -6.64 4.44
C ASP A 42 6.89 -5.61 5.32
N ALA A 43 8.23 -5.63 5.31
CA ALA A 43 9.07 -4.69 6.03
C ALA A 43 8.73 -3.23 5.67
N ASN A 44 8.39 -2.97 4.40
CA ASN A 44 8.05 -1.62 3.95
C ASN A 44 6.76 -1.08 4.59
N ILE A 45 5.78 -1.92 4.91
CA ILE A 45 4.53 -1.52 5.57
C ILE A 45 4.82 -1.12 7.02
N LEU A 46 5.62 -1.91 7.73
CA LEU A 46 6.02 -1.59 9.11
C LEU A 46 6.88 -0.32 9.16
N LEU A 47 7.77 -0.13 8.17
CA LEU A 47 8.60 1.08 8.08
C LEU A 47 7.80 2.34 7.73
N ASP A 48 6.65 2.21 7.08
CA ASP A 48 5.78 3.35 6.78
C ASP A 48 5.18 3.97 8.05
N LEU A 49 5.01 3.21 9.13
CA LEU A 49 4.56 3.76 10.42
C LEU A 49 5.50 4.87 10.91
N TYR A 50 6.80 4.84 10.59
CA TYR A 50 7.71 5.94 10.91
C TYR A 50 7.53 7.17 10.00
N ARG A 51 7.17 6.95 8.74
CA ARG A 51 7.23 7.96 7.66
C ARG A 51 5.90 8.68 7.44
N LEU A 52 4.78 8.01 7.75
CA LEU A 52 3.45 8.56 7.55
C LEU A 52 3.16 9.72 8.51
N PRO A 53 2.38 10.73 8.08
CA PRO A 53 1.86 11.74 8.99
C PRO A 53 1.00 11.11 10.10
N PRO A 54 0.83 11.80 11.25
CA PRO A 54 0.15 11.25 12.43
C PRO A 54 -1.22 10.62 12.14
N HIS A 55 -2.06 11.29 11.33
CA HIS A 55 -3.37 10.78 10.96
C HIS A 55 -3.30 9.45 10.19
N HIS A 56 -2.57 9.42 9.06
CA HIS A 56 -2.45 8.20 8.24
C HIS A 56 -1.70 7.07 8.97
N ARG A 57 -0.78 7.41 9.88
CA ARG A 57 -0.12 6.43 10.74
C ARG A 57 -1.12 5.77 11.68
N ALA A 58 -1.97 6.56 12.33
CA ALA A 58 -3.01 6.04 13.22
C ALA A 58 -3.97 5.13 12.44
N GLU A 59 -4.39 5.53 11.24
CA GLU A 59 -5.24 4.68 10.38
C GLU A 59 -4.58 3.35 10.02
N LEU A 60 -3.32 3.36 9.57
CA LEU A 60 -2.59 2.13 9.24
C LEU A 60 -2.38 1.25 10.48
N SER A 61 -2.03 1.85 11.61
CA SER A 61 -1.86 1.11 12.86
C SER A 61 -3.16 0.46 13.30
N ASP A 62 -4.26 1.21 13.34
CA ASP A 62 -5.58 0.70 13.68
C ASP A 62 -6.02 -0.45 12.77
N ALA A 63 -5.69 -0.35 11.48
CA ALA A 63 -6.01 -1.40 10.52
C ALA A 63 -5.20 -2.68 10.76
N LEU A 64 -3.90 -2.56 11.07
CA LEU A 64 -3.06 -3.69 11.47
C LEU A 64 -3.54 -4.31 12.79
N TRP A 65 -3.91 -3.48 13.78
CA TRP A 65 -4.49 -3.94 15.04
C TRP A 65 -5.82 -4.66 14.86
N THR A 66 -6.64 -4.24 13.91
CA THR A 66 -7.93 -4.90 13.61
C THR A 66 -7.72 -6.34 13.12
N VAL A 67 -6.58 -6.65 12.50
CA VAL A 67 -6.25 -8.00 12.00
C VAL A 67 -5.17 -8.70 12.82
N VAL A 68 -4.83 -8.19 14.01
CA VAL A 68 -3.67 -8.61 14.79
C VAL A 68 -3.66 -10.09 15.17
N ASP A 69 -4.85 -10.69 15.39
CA ASP A 69 -5.00 -12.11 15.72
C ASP A 69 -4.71 -13.03 14.53
N ARG A 70 -4.68 -12.47 13.32
CA ARG A 70 -4.38 -13.15 12.08
C ARG A 70 -3.11 -12.62 11.44
N LEU A 71 -2.31 -11.86 12.18
CA LEU A 71 -1.07 -11.27 11.70
C LEU A 71 0.12 -12.19 11.97
N TRP A 72 0.97 -12.39 10.97
CA TRP A 72 2.22 -13.11 11.10
C TRP A 72 3.32 -12.43 10.28
N VAL A 73 4.51 -12.26 10.85
CA VAL A 73 5.62 -11.53 10.23
C VAL A 73 6.78 -12.48 9.93
N PRO A 74 7.30 -12.51 8.70
CA PRO A 74 8.51 -13.27 8.38
C PRO A 74 9.71 -12.72 9.15
N HIS A 75 10.56 -13.60 9.68
CA HIS A 75 11.79 -13.18 10.37
C HIS A 75 12.63 -12.23 9.51
N GLN A 76 12.75 -12.51 8.21
CA GLN A 76 13.52 -11.69 7.28
C GLN A 76 12.94 -10.28 7.14
N ALA A 77 11.62 -10.15 7.02
CA ALA A 77 10.96 -8.84 6.98
C ALA A 77 11.21 -8.06 8.28
N MET A 78 11.09 -8.71 9.44
CA MET A 78 11.39 -8.06 10.71
C MET A 78 12.87 -7.69 10.86
N SER A 79 13.78 -8.54 10.38
CA SER A 79 15.22 -8.24 10.37
C SER A 79 15.54 -6.99 9.55
N GLU A 80 14.84 -6.79 8.42
CA GLU A 80 14.97 -5.57 7.63
C GLU A 80 14.46 -4.34 8.37
N VAL A 81 13.32 -4.43 9.05
CA VAL A 81 12.81 -3.34 9.90
C VAL A 81 13.84 -2.96 10.95
N LEU A 82 14.41 -3.95 11.66
CA LEU A 82 15.41 -3.72 12.71
C LEU A 82 16.70 -3.07 12.17
N ASN A 83 17.12 -3.45 10.97
CA ASN A 83 18.32 -2.89 10.32
C ASN A 83 18.09 -1.47 9.78
N VAL A 84 16.88 -1.19 9.28
CA VAL A 84 16.56 0.11 8.64
C VAL A 84 16.07 1.15 9.64
N ARG A 85 15.37 0.75 10.72
CA ARG A 85 14.74 1.68 11.67
C ARG A 85 15.68 2.76 12.23
N PRO A 86 16.97 2.51 12.57
CA PRO A 86 17.81 3.55 13.16
C PRO A 86 18.05 4.75 12.23
N GLY A 87 18.05 4.51 10.91
CA GLY A 87 18.29 5.54 9.89
C GLY A 87 17.07 5.85 9.02
N VAL A 88 15.86 5.39 9.41
CA VAL A 88 14.66 5.48 8.57
C VAL A 88 14.28 6.94 8.29
N MET A 89 14.34 7.80 9.31
CA MET A 89 13.98 9.22 9.18
C MET A 89 15.01 10.01 8.38
N GLU A 90 16.30 9.75 8.59
CA GLU A 90 17.37 10.38 7.80
C GLU A 90 17.26 9.99 6.32
N THR A 91 17.03 8.70 6.05
CA THR A 91 16.85 8.19 4.69
C THR A 91 15.61 8.79 4.04
N PHE A 92 14.51 8.90 4.79
CA PHE A 92 13.27 9.51 4.31
C PHE A 92 13.45 10.99 3.93
N ARG A 93 14.12 11.79 4.77
CA ARG A 93 14.44 13.20 4.44
C ARG A 93 15.31 13.32 3.19
N ARG A 94 16.35 12.48 3.09
CA ARG A 94 17.23 12.45 1.92
C ARG A 94 16.46 12.09 0.65
N GLU A 95 15.54 11.14 0.73
CA GLU A 95 14.66 10.75 -0.37
C GLU A 95 13.75 11.90 -0.81
N ILE A 96 13.08 12.58 0.13
CA ILE A 96 12.27 13.78 -0.15
C ILE A 96 13.12 14.84 -0.85
N GLY A 97 14.30 15.16 -0.32
CA GLY A 97 15.19 16.17 -0.91
C GLY A 97 15.65 15.79 -2.32
N ASN A 98 16.00 14.52 -2.55
CA ASN A 98 16.38 14.03 -3.87
C ASN A 98 15.22 14.12 -4.88
N ARG A 99 14.02 13.68 -4.49
CA ARG A 99 12.82 13.75 -5.35
C ARG A 99 12.39 15.19 -5.59
N SER A 100 12.48 16.05 -4.58
CA SER A 100 12.21 17.49 -4.69
C SER A 100 13.09 18.13 -5.76
N ARG A 101 14.40 17.85 -5.73
CA ARG A 101 15.37 18.31 -6.74
C ARG A 101 15.09 17.76 -8.14
N ALA A 102 14.75 16.47 -8.25
CA ALA A 102 14.45 15.86 -9.55
C ALA A 102 13.22 16.51 -10.21
N VAL A 103 12.13 16.67 -9.46
CA VAL A 103 10.91 17.35 -9.95
C VAL A 103 11.19 18.81 -10.28
N ALA A 104 11.97 19.51 -9.46
CA ALA A 104 12.38 20.89 -9.76
C ALA A 104 13.12 21.00 -11.09
N ALA A 105 14.01 20.05 -11.40
CA ALA A 105 14.72 19.99 -12.68
C ALA A 105 13.77 19.69 -13.85
N ASP A 106 12.73 18.87 -13.66
CA ASP A 106 11.72 18.61 -14.68
C ASP A 106 10.83 19.84 -14.94
N TYR A 107 10.51 20.64 -13.91
CA TYR A 107 9.89 21.95 -14.08
C TYR A 107 10.77 22.90 -14.90
N ASP A 108 12.09 22.91 -14.68
CA ASP A 108 13.01 23.76 -15.45
C ASP A 108 13.05 23.36 -16.93
N LYS A 109 13.04 22.04 -17.21
CA LYS A 109 12.91 21.52 -18.58
C LYS A 109 11.58 21.91 -19.21
N LEU A 110 10.47 21.77 -18.46
CA LEU A 110 9.14 22.13 -18.94
C LEU A 110 9.04 23.63 -19.23
N GLU A 111 9.55 24.49 -18.33
CA GLU A 111 9.61 25.93 -18.55
C GLU A 111 10.38 26.26 -19.83
N PHE A 112 11.54 25.62 -20.05
CA PHE A 112 12.33 25.81 -21.27
C PHE A 112 11.55 25.44 -22.54
N LEU A 113 10.89 24.28 -22.55
CA LEU A 113 10.09 23.81 -23.68
C LEU A 113 8.91 24.75 -23.97
N VAL A 114 8.15 25.14 -22.94
CA VAL A 114 7.05 26.08 -23.08
C VAL A 114 7.53 27.43 -23.63
N ARG A 115 8.65 27.96 -23.13
CA ARG A 115 9.22 29.21 -23.66
C ARG A 115 9.60 29.10 -25.13
N ARG A 116 10.12 27.96 -25.57
CA ARG A 116 10.46 27.72 -26.97
C ARG A 116 9.19 27.70 -27.82
N ASP A 117 8.21 26.90 -27.44
CA ASP A 117 6.98 26.70 -28.20
C ASP A 117 6.17 28.02 -28.29
N MET A 118 6.08 28.81 -27.21
CA MET A 118 5.43 30.13 -27.22
C MET A 118 6.09 31.11 -28.19
N ARG A 119 7.43 31.07 -28.33
CA ARG A 119 8.16 31.87 -29.32
C ARG A 119 7.89 31.39 -30.75
N GLU A 120 7.92 30.08 -30.96
CA GLU A 120 7.67 29.48 -32.28
C GLU A 120 6.25 29.74 -32.78
N TRP A 121 5.27 29.65 -31.88
CA TRP A 121 3.86 29.89 -32.16
C TRP A 121 3.48 31.37 -32.15
N ARG A 122 4.44 32.27 -31.85
CA ARG A 122 4.24 33.73 -31.80
C ARG A 122 3.10 34.14 -30.86
N ILE A 123 3.00 33.48 -29.71
CA ILE A 123 2.02 33.82 -28.69
C ILE A 123 2.36 35.18 -28.08
N ASP A 124 1.31 35.96 -27.76
CA ASP A 124 1.46 37.26 -27.13
C ASP A 124 2.21 37.17 -25.80
N LYS A 125 3.14 38.10 -25.59
CA LYS A 125 4.06 38.09 -24.43
C LYS A 125 3.32 38.00 -23.08
N PRO A 126 2.23 38.75 -22.83
CA PRO A 126 1.49 38.64 -21.56
C PRO A 126 0.94 37.23 -21.30
N ASP A 127 0.41 36.56 -22.33
CA ASP A 127 -0.15 35.21 -22.21
C ASP A 127 0.97 34.19 -21.96
N ALA A 128 2.08 34.31 -22.68
CA ALA A 128 3.25 33.47 -22.46
C ALA A 128 3.82 33.67 -21.04
N ASP A 129 3.93 34.91 -20.56
CA ASP A 129 4.41 35.22 -19.21
C ASP A 129 3.47 34.65 -18.13
N HIS A 130 2.14 34.68 -18.34
CA HIS A 130 1.17 34.10 -17.40
C HIS A 130 1.34 32.58 -17.23
N VAL A 131 1.52 31.83 -18.33
CA VAL A 131 1.75 30.38 -18.28
C VAL A 131 3.05 30.06 -17.54
N ILE A 132 4.12 30.81 -17.84
CA ILE A 132 5.42 30.64 -17.20
C ILE A 132 5.34 30.93 -15.69
N LEU A 133 4.65 32.00 -15.29
CA LEU A 133 4.43 32.32 -13.88
C LEU A 133 3.66 31.20 -13.16
N SER A 134 2.66 30.62 -13.82
CA SER A 134 1.90 29.49 -13.28
C SER A 134 2.78 28.26 -13.04
N LEU A 135 3.68 27.92 -13.98
CA LEU A 135 4.64 26.82 -13.82
C LEU A 135 5.60 27.08 -12.65
N ARG A 136 6.11 28.31 -12.52
CA ARG A 136 7.01 28.69 -11.42
C ARG A 136 6.31 28.64 -10.07
N ALA A 137 5.07 29.13 -10.00
CA ALA A 137 4.26 29.06 -8.79
C ALA A 137 4.01 27.61 -8.36
N ALA A 138 3.66 26.73 -9.30
CA ALA A 138 3.48 25.30 -9.04
C ALA A 138 4.78 24.62 -8.56
N LYS A 139 5.92 24.92 -9.20
CA LYS A 139 7.25 24.46 -8.77
C LYS A 139 7.54 24.86 -7.33
N LEU A 140 7.39 26.16 -7.02
CA LEU A 140 7.68 26.70 -5.69
C LEU A 140 6.76 26.09 -4.62
N HIS A 141 5.46 25.98 -4.92
CA HIS A 141 4.49 25.39 -4.00
C HIS A 141 4.81 23.92 -3.70
N TYR A 142 5.16 23.14 -4.72
CA TYR A 142 5.61 21.76 -4.54
C TYR A 142 6.88 21.68 -3.65
N GLN A 143 7.86 22.55 -3.88
CA GLN A 143 9.08 22.60 -3.07
C GLN A 143 8.78 22.95 -1.60
N GLN A 144 7.89 23.90 -1.34
CA GLN A 144 7.44 24.24 0.02
C GLN A 144 6.80 23.04 0.74
N ILE A 145 5.96 22.26 0.04
CA ILE A 145 5.38 21.02 0.60
C ILE A 145 6.46 19.97 0.86
N ALA A 146 7.44 19.82 -0.02
CA ALA A 146 8.53 18.88 0.19
C ALA A 146 9.43 19.29 1.38
N ASP A 147 9.75 20.58 1.50
CA ASP A 147 10.63 21.10 2.55
C ASP A 147 9.96 21.05 3.93
N SER A 148 8.66 21.38 4.02
CA SER A 148 7.87 21.23 5.26
C SER A 148 7.87 19.79 5.75
N ARG A 149 7.69 18.83 4.85
CA ARG A 149 7.79 17.39 5.16
C ARG A 149 9.19 16.95 5.60
N GLY A 150 10.25 17.63 5.15
CA GLY A 150 11.64 17.30 5.45
C GLY A 150 12.17 17.87 6.77
N ASN A 151 11.67 19.04 7.20
CA ASN A 151 12.39 19.88 8.17
C ASN A 151 11.60 20.27 9.44
N GLU A 152 10.34 19.87 9.61
CA GLU A 152 9.45 20.55 10.59
C GLU A 152 9.37 19.95 12.00
N VAL A 153 10.01 18.81 12.30
CA VAL A 153 9.85 18.19 13.63
C VAL A 153 11.05 18.51 14.53
N PRO A 154 10.86 19.18 15.69
CA PRO A 154 11.90 19.33 16.70
C PRO A 154 12.51 17.98 17.06
N ALA A 155 13.84 17.91 17.20
CA ALA A 155 14.56 16.65 17.40
C ALA A 155 14.01 15.80 18.56
N GLN A 156 13.59 16.44 19.66
CA GLN A 156 12.99 15.74 20.80
C GLN A 156 11.62 15.13 20.47
N ALA A 157 10.78 15.84 19.72
CA ALA A 157 9.47 15.34 19.30
C ALA A 157 9.62 14.17 18.32
N GLU A 158 10.61 14.24 17.42
CA GLU A 158 10.94 13.14 16.52
C GLU A 158 11.45 11.91 17.28
N GLN A 159 12.40 12.07 18.22
CA GLN A 159 12.90 10.95 19.01
C GLN A 159 11.78 10.27 19.81
N LYS A 160 10.88 11.06 20.39
CA LYS A 160 9.69 10.54 21.07
C LYS A 160 8.80 9.75 20.10
N MET A 161 8.50 10.33 18.93
CA MET A 161 7.71 9.67 17.89
C MET A 161 8.34 8.34 17.45
N ILE A 162 9.65 8.31 17.18
CA ILE A 162 10.37 7.09 16.81
C ILE A 162 10.25 6.05 17.91
N ALA A 163 10.43 6.44 19.18
CA ALA A 163 10.31 5.53 20.32
C ALA A 163 8.88 4.98 20.47
N ASP A 164 7.85 5.81 20.28
CA ASP A 164 6.45 5.41 20.35
C ASP A 164 6.08 4.44 19.22
N VAL A 165 6.48 4.73 17.97
CA VAL A 165 6.30 3.84 16.82
C VAL A 165 7.07 2.53 16.99
N THR A 166 8.28 2.58 17.56
CA THR A 166 9.06 1.37 17.84
C THR A 166 8.31 0.44 18.80
N LYS A 167 7.81 0.99 19.92
CA LYS A 167 7.01 0.22 20.89
C LYS A 167 5.73 -0.34 20.28
N GLU A 168 5.11 0.41 19.38
CA GLU A 168 3.91 -0.02 18.67
C GLU A 168 4.19 -1.20 17.75
N ILE A 169 5.26 -1.15 16.94
CA ILE A 169 5.70 -2.27 16.10
C ILE A 169 6.07 -3.47 16.98
N ASP A 170 6.81 -3.27 18.07
CA ASP A 170 7.17 -4.35 18.98
C ASP A 170 5.90 -5.05 19.51
N ARG A 171 4.89 -4.29 19.95
CA ARG A 171 3.59 -4.84 20.39
C ARG A 171 2.83 -5.56 19.28
N LEU A 172 2.74 -4.98 18.08
CA LEU A 172 2.08 -5.57 16.92
C LEU A 172 2.70 -6.91 16.51
N THR A 173 4.01 -7.04 16.69
CA THR A 173 4.79 -8.21 16.23
C THR A 173 5.13 -9.20 17.34
N THR A 174 4.87 -8.87 18.61
CA THR A 174 5.14 -9.75 19.76
C THR A 174 4.48 -11.11 19.54
N GLU A 175 5.27 -12.19 19.65
CA GLU A 175 4.84 -13.59 19.43
C GLU A 175 4.29 -13.91 18.02
N ARG A 176 4.44 -12.98 17.07
CA ARG A 176 3.93 -13.08 15.70
C ARG A 176 5.04 -13.11 14.65
N VAL A 177 6.30 -13.02 15.06
CA VAL A 177 7.45 -13.16 14.17
C VAL A 177 7.82 -14.63 14.03
N GLY A 178 7.92 -15.11 12.79
CA GLY A 178 8.40 -16.46 12.50
C GLY A 178 9.84 -16.69 12.97
N ALA A 179 10.19 -17.95 13.23
CA ALA A 179 11.57 -18.30 13.58
C ALA A 179 12.56 -17.96 12.45
N PRO A 180 13.82 -17.61 12.77
CA PRO A 180 14.86 -17.52 11.76
C PRO A 180 15.03 -18.86 11.03
N PRO A 181 15.34 -18.86 9.73
CA PRO A 181 15.67 -20.10 9.04
C PRO A 181 16.95 -20.71 9.60
N GLU A 182 17.01 -22.04 9.62
CA GLU A 182 18.27 -22.73 9.89
C GLU A 182 19.31 -22.40 8.81
N GLU A 183 20.60 -22.48 9.13
CA GLU A 183 21.67 -22.12 8.19
C GLU A 183 21.58 -22.92 6.88
N GLN A 184 21.23 -24.22 6.98
CA GLN A 184 21.05 -25.07 5.80
C GLN A 184 19.82 -24.65 4.97
N GLU A 185 18.72 -24.27 5.61
CA GLU A 185 17.53 -23.75 4.92
C GLU A 185 17.87 -22.45 4.21
N ARG A 186 18.52 -21.52 4.92
CA ARG A 186 18.94 -20.22 4.40
C ARG A 186 19.84 -20.37 3.17
N ALA A 187 20.84 -21.26 3.22
CA ALA A 187 21.72 -21.52 2.08
C ALA A 187 20.95 -22.10 0.88
N ARG A 188 19.97 -22.98 1.10
CA ARG A 188 19.12 -23.53 0.03
C ARG A 188 18.23 -22.45 -0.59
N TRP A 189 17.64 -21.58 0.22
CA TRP A 189 16.78 -20.48 -0.25
C TRP A 189 17.57 -19.42 -1.02
N ILE A 190 18.82 -19.14 -0.64
CA ILE A 190 19.71 -18.26 -1.42
C ILE A 190 20.04 -18.87 -2.79
N LYS A 191 20.33 -20.19 -2.85
CA LYS A 191 20.53 -20.87 -4.15
C LYS A 191 19.28 -20.81 -5.03
N ASP A 192 18.09 -20.98 -4.45
CA ASP A 192 16.82 -20.81 -5.18
C ASP A 192 16.66 -19.36 -5.66
N SER A 193 16.97 -18.37 -4.83
CA SER A 193 16.96 -16.96 -5.19
C SER A 193 17.85 -16.67 -6.41
N GLN A 194 19.07 -17.19 -6.42
CA GLN A 194 20.00 -17.06 -7.56
C GLN A 194 19.43 -17.69 -8.83
N ARG A 195 18.85 -18.89 -8.74
CA ARG A 195 18.17 -19.55 -9.86
C ARG A 195 16.99 -18.72 -10.37
N ARG A 196 16.16 -18.16 -9.49
CA ARG A 196 15.02 -17.31 -9.86
C ARG A 196 15.46 -16.09 -10.67
N VAL A 197 16.64 -15.52 -10.40
CA VAL A 197 17.18 -14.42 -11.22
C VAL A 197 17.49 -14.89 -12.65
N VAL A 198 18.12 -16.06 -12.79
CA VAL A 198 18.46 -16.64 -14.10
C VAL A 198 17.19 -16.98 -14.89
N ASP A 199 16.23 -17.61 -14.23
CA ASP A 199 14.98 -18.06 -14.84
C ASP A 199 13.94 -16.94 -14.98
N ARG A 200 14.25 -15.72 -14.53
CA ARG A 200 13.34 -14.57 -14.45
C ARG A 200 12.03 -14.89 -13.71
N ARG A 201 12.15 -15.59 -12.58
CA ARG A 201 11.03 -15.97 -11.73
C ARG A 201 10.87 -15.03 -10.53
N PRO A 202 9.63 -14.74 -10.12
CA PRO A 202 9.34 -13.95 -8.94
C PRO A 202 9.72 -14.69 -7.64
N PRO A 203 9.83 -14.00 -6.49
CA PRO A 203 9.82 -12.53 -6.40
C PRO A 203 11.21 -11.92 -6.73
N THR A 204 12.28 -12.73 -6.74
CA THR A 204 13.67 -12.24 -6.89
C THR A 204 13.96 -11.56 -8.24
N ALA A 205 13.27 -11.93 -9.32
CA ALA A 205 13.56 -11.39 -10.66
C ALA A 205 13.45 -9.85 -10.75
N ALA A 206 12.52 -9.25 -9.99
CA ALA A 206 12.38 -7.80 -9.87
C ALA A 206 13.61 -7.11 -9.26
N ASP A 207 14.39 -7.84 -8.47
CA ASP A 207 15.51 -7.32 -7.69
C ASP A 207 16.89 -7.76 -8.23
N ARG A 208 16.94 -8.30 -9.45
CA ARG A 208 18.19 -8.75 -10.13
C ARG A 208 19.33 -7.72 -10.13
N GLY A 209 19.00 -6.43 -10.15
CA GLY A 209 19.99 -5.33 -10.13
C GLY A 209 20.55 -4.99 -8.75
N LYS A 210 19.93 -5.49 -7.65
CA LYS A 210 20.40 -5.24 -6.28
C LYS A 210 21.68 -6.04 -5.97
N ARG A 211 22.49 -5.54 -5.03
CA ARG A 211 23.69 -6.22 -4.54
C ARG A 211 23.32 -7.29 -3.51
N GLU A 212 24.18 -8.31 -3.38
CA GLU A 212 24.08 -9.26 -2.27
C GLU A 212 24.50 -8.58 -0.95
N PRO A 213 23.86 -8.91 0.19
CA PRO A 213 22.83 -9.94 0.36
C PRO A 213 21.39 -9.48 0.04
N ILE A 214 21.16 -8.16 -0.16
CA ILE A 214 19.83 -7.54 -0.27
C ILE A 214 18.99 -8.17 -1.40
N ARG A 215 19.62 -8.59 -2.49
CA ARG A 215 18.96 -9.28 -3.61
C ARG A 215 18.12 -10.50 -3.17
N HIS A 216 18.48 -11.16 -2.09
CA HIS A 216 17.83 -12.42 -1.68
C HIS A 216 16.65 -12.23 -0.72
N ASN A 217 16.42 -11.01 -0.24
CA ASN A 217 15.44 -10.70 0.79
C ASN A 217 14.04 -11.21 0.47
N ASP A 218 13.49 -10.86 -0.69
CA ASP A 218 12.15 -11.28 -1.10
C ASP A 218 12.03 -12.80 -1.21
N CYS A 219 13.10 -13.47 -1.67
CA CYS A 219 13.10 -14.94 -1.76
C CYS A 219 13.12 -15.60 -0.38
N LEU A 220 13.86 -15.04 0.58
CA LEU A 220 13.88 -15.51 1.96
C LEU A 220 12.50 -15.32 2.60
N ILE A 221 11.88 -14.14 2.43
CA ILE A 221 10.50 -13.86 2.85
C ILE A 221 9.54 -14.90 2.26
N TRP A 222 9.63 -15.14 0.96
CA TRP A 222 8.76 -16.10 0.26
C TRP A 222 8.85 -17.51 0.84
N HIS A 223 10.07 -18.03 1.04
CA HIS A 223 10.24 -19.37 1.62
C HIS A 223 9.75 -19.45 3.06
N GLN A 224 9.90 -18.39 3.85
CA GLN A 224 9.30 -18.34 5.19
C GLN A 224 7.77 -18.38 5.14
N MET A 225 7.15 -17.67 4.19
CA MET A 225 5.70 -17.70 3.98
C MET A 225 5.23 -19.11 3.57
N LEU A 226 5.94 -19.78 2.66
CA LEU A 226 5.64 -21.16 2.25
C LEU A 226 5.75 -22.13 3.43
N LYS A 227 6.81 -22.01 4.23
CA LYS A 227 7.01 -22.84 5.44
C LYS A 227 5.87 -22.64 6.44
N PHE A 228 5.55 -21.38 6.75
CA PHE A 228 4.44 -21.04 7.63
C PHE A 228 3.10 -21.55 7.10
N ALA A 229 2.80 -21.36 5.82
CA ALA A 229 1.54 -21.80 5.23
C ALA A 229 1.37 -23.32 5.31
N ARG A 230 2.45 -24.07 5.10
CA ARG A 230 2.47 -25.53 5.21
C ARG A 230 2.23 -26.02 6.65
N GLU A 231 2.80 -25.33 7.62
CA GLU A 231 2.78 -25.73 9.04
C GLU A 231 1.54 -25.25 9.80
N HIS A 232 1.04 -24.06 9.47
CA HIS A 232 0.00 -23.35 10.24
C HIS A 232 -1.15 -22.80 9.41
N GLY A 233 -0.97 -22.70 8.09
CA GLY A 233 -1.89 -22.00 7.19
C GLY A 233 -2.71 -22.90 6.27
N ARG A 234 -2.71 -24.22 6.45
CA ARG A 234 -3.29 -25.16 5.47
C ARG A 234 -4.74 -24.80 5.12
N GLY A 235 -4.98 -24.48 3.85
CA GLY A 235 -6.29 -24.08 3.31
C GLY A 235 -6.72 -22.64 3.63
N ARG A 236 -5.94 -21.89 4.43
CA ARG A 236 -6.20 -20.48 4.72
C ARG A 236 -5.50 -19.59 3.68
N PRO A 237 -6.15 -18.51 3.23
CA PRO A 237 -5.49 -17.52 2.37
C PRO A 237 -4.26 -16.91 3.04
N ILE A 238 -3.19 -16.73 2.28
CA ILE A 238 -1.98 -16.03 2.71
C ILE A 238 -1.97 -14.66 2.04
N VAL A 239 -2.12 -13.61 2.84
CA VAL A 239 -2.33 -12.23 2.38
C VAL A 239 -1.08 -11.40 2.66
N LEU A 240 -0.24 -11.19 1.64
CA LEU A 240 0.90 -10.28 1.73
C LEU A 240 0.41 -8.84 1.62
N ILE A 241 0.75 -8.00 2.60
CA ILE A 241 0.53 -6.56 2.55
C ILE A 241 1.87 -5.92 2.16
N THR A 242 1.95 -5.28 1.00
CA THR A 242 3.18 -4.65 0.54
C THR A 242 2.92 -3.42 -0.33
N ARG A 243 3.90 -2.50 -0.37
CA ARG A 243 3.97 -1.45 -1.40
C ARG A 243 4.80 -1.84 -2.60
N ASP A 244 5.48 -2.97 -2.59
CA ASP A 244 6.28 -3.44 -3.71
C ASP A 244 5.37 -4.12 -4.75
N LEU A 245 4.95 -3.32 -5.73
CA LEU A 245 4.11 -3.75 -6.84
C LEU A 245 4.91 -3.81 -8.14
N LYS A 246 6.22 -4.04 -8.11
CA LYS A 246 7.03 -4.13 -9.33
C LYS A 246 6.63 -5.30 -10.21
N GLU A 247 6.82 -5.13 -11.52
CA GLU A 247 6.74 -6.21 -12.52
C GLU A 247 7.83 -7.26 -12.21
N ASP A 248 7.53 -8.54 -12.47
CA ASP A 248 8.35 -9.72 -12.11
C ASP A 248 8.61 -9.89 -10.59
N GLY A 249 7.89 -9.15 -9.74
CA GLY A 249 7.97 -9.21 -8.29
C GLY A 249 6.83 -10.02 -7.67
N TRP A 250 6.09 -9.43 -6.73
CA TRP A 250 4.96 -10.09 -6.07
C TRP A 250 3.69 -10.17 -6.92
N VAL A 251 3.59 -9.33 -7.96
CA VAL A 251 2.34 -9.08 -8.70
C VAL A 251 2.47 -9.39 -10.18
N GLU A 252 1.33 -9.72 -10.79
CA GLU A 252 1.18 -9.76 -12.26
C GLU A 252 0.90 -8.36 -12.80
N TYR A 253 1.34 -8.08 -14.02
CA TYR A 253 0.97 -6.87 -14.74
C TYR A 253 0.02 -7.17 -15.91
N ARG A 254 -1.09 -6.44 -15.99
CA ARG A 254 -2.01 -6.42 -17.14
C ARG A 254 -2.24 -4.99 -17.56
N ASP A 255 -2.19 -4.71 -18.87
CA ASP A 255 -2.31 -3.34 -19.41
C ASP A 255 -1.39 -2.32 -18.72
N ARG A 256 -0.16 -2.74 -18.41
CA ARG A 256 0.87 -1.96 -17.68
C ARG A 256 0.48 -1.55 -16.26
N ARG A 257 -0.42 -2.30 -15.62
CA ARG A 257 -0.86 -2.07 -14.23
C ARG A 257 -0.79 -3.36 -13.41
N PRO A 258 -0.45 -3.27 -12.11
CA PRO A 258 -0.54 -4.40 -11.19
C PRO A 258 -1.96 -4.98 -11.14
N SER A 259 -2.07 -6.30 -11.32
CA SER A 259 -3.34 -7.02 -11.49
C SER A 259 -3.38 -8.29 -10.62
N GLY A 260 -3.16 -8.14 -9.32
CA GLY A 260 -3.20 -9.24 -8.36
C GLY A 260 -1.84 -9.92 -8.16
N ALA A 261 -1.85 -11.01 -7.39
CA ALA A 261 -0.66 -11.79 -7.09
C ALA A 261 -0.10 -12.46 -8.36
N HIS A 262 1.22 -12.60 -8.44
CA HIS A 262 1.86 -13.24 -9.59
C HIS A 262 1.45 -14.74 -9.70
N PRO A 263 0.99 -15.23 -10.87
CA PRO A 263 0.47 -16.60 -11.06
C PRO A 263 1.39 -17.70 -10.56
N LEU A 264 2.68 -17.64 -10.89
CA LEU A 264 3.68 -18.61 -10.38
C LEU A 264 3.74 -18.68 -8.86
N LEU A 265 3.60 -17.54 -8.15
CA LEU A 265 3.59 -17.53 -6.69
C LEU A 265 2.28 -18.12 -6.14
N VAL A 266 1.16 -17.87 -6.81
CA VAL A 266 -0.13 -18.50 -6.48
C VAL A 266 -0.06 -20.02 -6.62
N GLU A 267 0.49 -20.51 -7.73
CA GLU A 267 0.70 -21.94 -7.98
C GLU A 267 1.64 -22.57 -6.95
N GLU A 268 2.77 -21.92 -6.65
CA GLU A 268 3.74 -22.39 -5.65
C GLU A 268 3.11 -22.49 -4.24
N MET A 269 2.35 -21.47 -3.82
CA MET A 269 1.65 -21.47 -2.53
C MET A 269 0.60 -22.57 -2.46
N HIS A 270 -0.20 -22.72 -3.52
CA HIS A 270 -1.21 -23.76 -3.61
C HIS A 270 -0.58 -25.16 -3.57
N ALA A 271 0.51 -25.38 -4.31
CA ALA A 271 1.23 -26.66 -4.30
C ALA A 271 1.85 -26.98 -2.94
N ALA A 272 2.37 -25.98 -2.22
CA ALA A 272 3.02 -26.17 -0.93
C ALA A 272 2.04 -26.41 0.23
N ALA A 273 0.88 -25.73 0.22
CA ALA A 273 0.00 -25.65 1.40
C ALA A 273 -1.50 -25.72 1.09
N GLY A 274 -1.91 -25.92 -0.17
CA GLY A 274 -3.31 -25.84 -0.60
C GLY A 274 -3.93 -24.46 -0.35
N SER A 275 -3.10 -23.43 -0.19
CA SER A 275 -3.50 -22.09 0.25
C SER A 275 -3.54 -21.14 -0.94
N ARG A 276 -4.50 -20.21 -0.94
CA ARG A 276 -4.51 -19.10 -1.89
C ARG A 276 -3.45 -18.08 -1.50
N PHE A 277 -2.80 -17.48 -2.49
CA PHE A 277 -1.88 -16.36 -2.25
C PHE A 277 -2.50 -15.07 -2.77
N VAL A 278 -2.55 -14.05 -1.92
CA VAL A 278 -3.14 -12.75 -2.21
C VAL A 278 -2.11 -11.68 -1.87
N VAL A 279 -2.00 -10.67 -2.73
CA VAL A 279 -1.17 -9.49 -2.49
C VAL A 279 -2.11 -8.29 -2.39
N ILE A 280 -2.00 -7.51 -1.32
CA ILE A 280 -2.76 -6.29 -1.09
C ILE A 280 -1.83 -5.14 -0.70
N THR A 281 -2.36 -3.92 -0.74
CA THR A 281 -1.66 -2.71 -0.30
C THR A 281 -2.20 -2.28 1.06
N ALA A 282 -1.55 -1.33 1.71
CA ALA A 282 -2.10 -0.68 2.90
C ALA A 282 -3.50 -0.08 2.63
N GLN A 283 -3.73 0.47 1.44
CA GLN A 283 -5.03 1.04 1.07
C GLN A 283 -6.13 -0.03 1.02
N HIS A 284 -5.85 -1.20 0.47
CA HIS A 284 -6.79 -2.32 0.47
C HIS A 284 -7.13 -2.79 1.89
N LEU A 285 -6.13 -2.84 2.79
CA LEU A 285 -6.36 -3.18 4.19
C LEU A 285 -7.26 -2.14 4.87
N LEU A 286 -7.01 -0.84 4.64
CA LEU A 286 -7.84 0.24 5.16
C LEU A 286 -9.30 0.13 4.69
N SER A 287 -9.51 -0.09 3.39
CA SER A 287 -10.85 -0.30 2.83
C SER A 287 -11.55 -1.51 3.45
N TYR A 288 -10.85 -2.64 3.56
CA TYR A 288 -11.37 -3.85 4.19
C TYR A 288 -11.84 -3.62 5.64
N VAL A 289 -11.01 -2.95 6.45
CA VAL A 289 -11.31 -2.64 7.85
C VAL A 289 -12.47 -1.65 7.97
N HIS A 290 -12.53 -0.64 7.09
CA HIS A 290 -13.64 0.32 7.06
C HIS A 290 -14.98 -0.37 6.76
N GLU A 291 -15.00 -1.28 5.79
CA GLU A 291 -16.18 -2.08 5.47
C GLU A 291 -16.59 -3.01 6.62
N GLN A 292 -15.61 -3.66 7.28
CA GLN A 292 -15.85 -4.51 8.46
C GLN A 292 -16.54 -3.71 9.58
N ARG A 293 -16.03 -2.51 9.89
CA ARG A 293 -16.62 -1.61 10.90
C ARG A 293 -18.04 -1.16 10.54
N THR A 294 -18.27 -0.83 9.26
CA THR A 294 -19.60 -0.42 8.78
C THR A 294 -20.60 -1.58 8.80
N THR A 295 -20.15 -2.80 8.48
CA THR A 295 -20.97 -4.01 8.54
C THR A 295 -21.29 -4.40 9.97
N LEU A 296 -20.31 -4.36 10.88
CA LEU A 296 -20.51 -4.55 12.32
C LEU A 296 -21.50 -3.52 12.88
N TRP A 297 -21.40 -2.25 12.48
CA TRP A 297 -22.33 -1.21 12.93
C TRP A 297 -23.76 -1.40 12.41
N ARG A 298 -23.95 -2.01 11.22
CA ARG A 298 -25.28 -2.46 10.78
C ARG A 298 -25.77 -3.71 11.52
N GLY A 299 -24.86 -4.51 12.08
CA GLY A 299 -25.13 -5.78 12.78
C GLY A 299 -25.24 -5.67 14.31
N ASP A 300 -24.78 -4.57 14.91
CA ASP A 300 -24.89 -4.27 16.34
C ASP A 300 -26.33 -3.82 16.66
N ARG A 301 -27.27 -4.75 16.47
CA ARG A 301 -28.65 -4.64 16.96
C ARG A 301 -28.61 -4.80 18.48
N GLY A 302 -28.33 -3.68 19.15
CA GLY A 302 -28.32 -3.56 20.60
C GLY A 302 -29.64 -3.92 21.30
N TRP A 303 -29.55 -3.91 22.63
CA TRP A 303 -30.29 -4.71 23.62
C TRP A 303 -31.83 -4.58 23.72
N GLY A 304 -32.44 -5.74 23.99
CA GLY A 304 -33.87 -5.96 24.25
C GLY A 304 -34.31 -7.27 23.58
N PRO A 305 -35.34 -7.98 24.08
CA PRO A 305 -35.65 -9.34 23.63
C PRO A 305 -36.09 -9.49 22.17
N ASP A 306 -36.32 -8.39 21.44
CA ASP A 306 -36.74 -8.39 20.03
C ASP A 306 -35.85 -7.49 19.17
N ALA A 307 -34.60 -7.91 18.92
CA ALA A 307 -33.80 -7.34 17.84
C ALA A 307 -34.33 -7.79 16.46
N ASP A 308 -35.59 -7.48 16.15
CA ASP A 308 -36.21 -7.56 14.82
C ASP A 308 -37.12 -6.34 14.59
N GLN A 309 -37.06 -5.81 13.37
CA GLN A 309 -37.84 -4.71 12.79
C GLN A 309 -37.76 -3.33 13.48
N GLY A 310 -36.72 -2.57 13.14
CA GLY A 310 -36.71 -1.12 13.36
C GLY A 310 -35.32 -0.53 13.31
N THR A 311 -34.89 -0.13 12.11
CA THR A 311 -33.87 0.91 11.94
C THR A 311 -34.17 2.09 12.87
N LEU A 312 -33.13 2.60 13.53
CA LEU A 312 -33.03 3.86 14.29
C LEU A 312 -34.36 4.58 14.49
N ARG A 313 -34.98 4.46 15.67
CA ARG A 313 -36.00 5.43 16.06
C ARG A 313 -35.28 6.75 16.41
N PRO A 314 -35.50 7.85 15.67
CA PRO A 314 -35.02 9.15 16.11
C PRO A 314 -35.61 9.47 17.49
N ILE A 315 -34.79 10.07 18.34
CA ILE A 315 -35.14 10.51 19.69
C ILE A 315 -36.41 11.35 19.61
N ARG A 316 -37.51 10.86 20.19
CA ARG A 316 -38.62 11.75 20.55
C ARG A 316 -38.11 12.63 21.69
N SER A 317 -37.80 13.89 21.36
CA SER A 317 -38.02 15.01 22.29
C SER A 317 -39.42 14.84 22.89
N LEU A 318 -39.54 15.06 24.21
CA LEU A 318 -40.73 15.23 25.08
C LEU A 318 -40.47 14.46 26.39
N LEU A 319 -40.29 15.04 27.59
CA LEU A 319 -40.97 16.14 28.32
C LEU A 319 -40.25 16.33 29.68
N PRO A 320 -40.75 17.08 30.69
CA PRO A 320 -41.48 18.37 30.72
C PRO A 320 -40.80 19.37 31.68
N TRP A 321 -41.13 20.67 31.60
CA TRP A 321 -41.07 21.54 32.79
C TRP A 321 -42.31 22.44 32.83
N ASN A 322 -43.14 22.18 33.85
CA ASN A 322 -44.08 23.05 34.59
C ASN A 322 -45.26 23.65 33.79
N GLU A 323 -46.52 23.64 34.26
CA GLU A 323 -47.09 23.62 35.62
C GLU A 323 -48.19 22.56 35.81
#